data_AF-A0A0G1ELE5-F1
#
_entry.id   AF-A0A0G1ELE5-F1
#
_cell.length_a   1.000
_cell.length_b   1.000
_cell.length_c   1.000
_cell.angle_alpha   90.00
_cell.angle_beta   90.00
_cell.angle_gamma   90.00
#
_symmetry.space_group_name_H-M   'P 1'
#
loop_
_entity.id
_entity.type
_entity.pdbx_description
1 polymer ?
#
loop_
_entity_poly.entity_id
_entity_poly.type
_entity_poly.pdbx_seq_one_letter_code
_entity_poly.pdbx_strand_id
1 'polypeptide(L)'
;MNENGLKKLDIILLGTLPIAAAIVSLIFKTNLLVSTMLFFGLPSAWLSYRTKSAIKKTAIFAAIFSILMTPMLDYVAVVNGVWVVSTVFPVKLFGTTPAEQFIWGFFFVYFLVIFYEHFFDKSKNEKINPRLKNFVIVFTILSLSFLFVVFINPNIIQIEYAYFWIAFIFGFIELILFLLVYPGLLSKFFKTTIYFFSLAVLVEFTGLKLNHWFFPKNTKFIGWVGLFGLKFPFEEFLFYFVMLAAMILTYYEFFVDDRK
;
A
#
# COMPACT_ATOMS: atom_id res chain seq x y z
N MET A 1 16.73 26.80 10.60
CA MET A 1 16.22 26.86 9.21
C MET A 1 14.77 27.31 9.26
N ASN A 2 14.33 28.25 8.41
CA ASN A 2 12.94 28.70 8.39
C ASN A 2 11.99 27.58 7.89
N GLU A 3 10.69 27.67 8.18
CA GLU A 3 9.70 26.64 7.79
C GLU A 3 9.72 26.34 6.28
N ASN A 4 9.94 27.35 5.44
CA ASN A 4 10.02 27.18 4.00
C ASN A 4 11.26 26.38 3.57
N GLY A 5 12.42 26.63 4.17
CA GLY A 5 13.62 25.83 3.91
C GLY A 5 13.44 24.38 4.36
N LEU A 6 12.78 24.20 5.50
CA LEU A 6 12.44 22.89 6.05
C LEU A 6 11.57 22.06 5.09
N LYS A 7 10.52 22.65 4.50
CA LYS A 7 9.68 21.98 3.49
C LYS A 7 10.44 21.63 2.20
N LYS A 8 11.33 22.51 1.75
CA LYS A 8 12.19 22.23 0.58
C LYS A 8 13.08 21.03 0.83
N LEU A 9 13.68 20.93 2.02
CA LEU A 9 14.47 19.78 2.43
C LEU A 9 13.62 18.51 2.41
N ASP A 10 12.40 18.55 2.95
CA ASP A 10 11.50 17.39 2.96
C ASP A 10 11.22 16.90 1.53
N ILE A 11 10.92 17.80 0.59
CA ILE A 11 10.69 17.45 -0.82
C ILE A 11 11.95 16.85 -1.47
N ILE A 12 13.12 17.46 -1.26
CA ILE A 12 14.39 16.96 -1.82
C ILE A 12 14.70 15.57 -1.28
N LEU A 13 14.60 15.38 0.03
CA LEU A 13 14.84 14.08 0.67
C LEU A 13 13.88 13.02 0.14
N LEU A 14 12.59 13.31 0.09
CA LEU A 14 11.61 12.33 -0.39
C LEU A 14 11.71 12.07 -1.89
N GLY A 15 12.19 13.02 -2.69
CA GLY A 15 12.49 12.77 -4.10
C GLY A 15 13.75 11.92 -4.32
N THR A 16 14.76 12.05 -3.46
CA THR A 16 16.06 11.39 -3.63
C THR A 16 16.18 10.06 -2.88
N LEU A 17 15.49 9.89 -1.75
CA LEU A 17 15.53 8.66 -0.94
C LEU A 17 15.07 7.42 -1.71
N PRO A 18 13.96 7.44 -2.49
CA PRO A 18 13.56 6.27 -3.28
C PRO A 18 14.59 5.87 -4.34
N ILE A 19 15.26 6.85 -4.95
CA ILE A 19 16.33 6.60 -5.93
C ILE A 19 17.53 5.97 -5.23
N ALA A 20 17.94 6.52 -4.09
CA ALA A 20 19.02 5.96 -3.27
C ALA A 20 18.67 4.55 -2.78
N ALA A 21 17.43 4.32 -2.34
CA ALA A 21 16.91 3.02 -1.91
C ALA A 21 17.00 1.99 -3.05
N ALA A 22 16.58 2.36 -4.26
CA ALA A 22 16.70 1.50 -5.44
C ALA A 22 18.16 1.15 -5.74
N ILE A 23 19.05 2.15 -5.79
CA ILE A 23 20.49 1.96 -6.06
C ILE A 23 21.12 1.04 -5.01
N VAL A 24 20.92 1.33 -3.72
CA VAL A 24 21.44 0.52 -2.62
C VAL A 24 20.89 -0.90 -2.70
N SER A 25 19.58 -1.06 -2.92
CA SER A 25 18.96 -2.37 -3.01
C SER A 25 19.54 -3.20 -4.15
N LEU A 26 19.74 -2.61 -5.32
CA LEU A 26 20.28 -3.29 -6.51
C LEU A 26 21.77 -3.63 -6.37
N ILE A 27 22.59 -2.72 -5.84
CA ILE A 27 24.02 -2.96 -5.62
C ILE A 27 24.24 -4.07 -4.60
N PHE A 28 23.54 -4.01 -3.47
CA PHE A 28 23.72 -4.95 -2.36
C PHE A 28 22.82 -6.18 -2.46
N LYS A 29 21.99 -6.29 -3.50
CA LYS A 29 21.02 -7.38 -3.72
C LYS A 29 20.20 -7.67 -2.46
N THR A 30 19.62 -6.61 -1.90
CA THR A 30 18.85 -6.69 -0.65
C THR A 30 17.65 -7.63 -0.81
N ASN A 31 17.20 -8.23 0.30
CA ASN A 31 15.95 -8.97 0.34
C ASN A 31 14.74 -8.02 0.45
N LEU A 32 13.52 -8.58 0.39
CA LEU A 32 12.27 -7.82 0.49
C LEU A 32 12.24 -6.96 1.77
N LEU A 33 12.55 -7.53 2.94
CA LEU A 33 12.47 -6.83 4.21
C LEU A 33 13.38 -5.59 4.26
N VAL A 34 14.63 -5.73 3.86
CA VAL A 34 15.59 -4.60 3.84
C VAL A 34 15.13 -3.54 2.85
N SER A 35 14.64 -3.95 1.68
CA SER A 35 14.14 -3.03 0.66
C SER A 35 12.90 -2.28 1.15
N THR A 36 11.97 -2.95 1.85
CA THR A 36 10.83 -2.34 2.54
C THR A 36 11.29 -1.25 3.51
N MET A 37 12.31 -1.52 4.33
CA MET A 37 12.84 -0.50 5.25
C MET A 37 13.44 0.69 4.50
N LEU A 38 14.17 0.46 3.40
CA LEU A 38 14.77 1.53 2.61
C LEU A 38 13.73 2.41 1.91
N PHE A 39 12.74 1.79 1.23
CA PHE A 39 11.74 2.51 0.46
C PHE A 39 10.63 3.15 1.30
N PHE A 40 10.25 2.52 2.41
CA PHE A 40 9.09 2.95 3.20
C PHE A 40 9.46 3.27 4.64
N GLY A 41 10.32 2.48 5.29
CA GLY A 41 10.72 2.69 6.68
C GLY A 41 11.49 3.99 6.92
N LEU A 42 12.56 4.24 6.17
CA LEU A 42 13.39 5.44 6.29
C LEU A 42 12.60 6.74 6.04
N PRO A 43 11.87 6.90 4.92
CA PRO A 43 11.13 8.13 4.70
C PRO A 43 9.96 8.27 5.67
N SER A 44 9.35 7.17 6.13
CA SER A 44 8.38 7.20 7.23
C SER A 44 9.01 7.75 8.51
N ALA A 45 10.16 7.22 8.94
CA ALA A 45 10.83 7.66 10.16
C ALA A 45 11.21 9.16 10.09
N TRP A 46 11.68 9.61 8.93
CA TRP A 46 11.89 11.04 8.68
C TRP A 46 10.61 11.83 8.88
N LEU A 47 9.51 11.47 8.21
CA LEU A 47 8.26 12.20 8.32
C LEU A 47 7.61 12.12 9.71
N SER A 48 7.75 11.00 10.43
CA SER A 48 7.32 10.88 11.82
C SER A 48 8.06 11.88 12.71
N TYR A 49 9.37 12.05 12.53
CA TYR A 49 10.13 13.08 13.26
C TYR A 49 9.59 14.50 12.98
N ARG A 50 9.11 14.74 11.76
CA ARG A 50 8.61 16.04 11.29
C ARG A 50 7.15 16.31 11.65
N THR A 51 6.32 15.27 11.71
CA THR A 51 4.87 15.34 11.95
C THR A 51 4.47 14.45 13.13
N LYS A 52 5.00 14.77 14.31
CA LYS A 52 4.83 13.95 15.51
C LYS A 52 3.37 13.71 15.91
N SER A 53 2.52 14.72 15.70
CA SER A 53 1.09 14.69 16.03
C SER A 53 0.31 13.61 15.25
N ALA A 54 0.73 13.29 14.04
CA ALA A 54 0.05 12.30 13.20
C ALA A 54 0.48 10.85 13.48
N ILE A 55 1.65 10.64 14.11
CA ILE A 55 2.26 9.31 14.28
C ILE A 55 1.27 8.28 14.80
N LYS A 56 0.54 8.60 15.89
CA LYS A 56 -0.35 7.65 16.55
C LYS A 56 -1.52 7.25 15.66
N LYS A 57 -2.21 8.21 15.04
CA LYS A 57 -3.36 7.93 14.16
C LYS A 57 -2.93 7.15 12.93
N THR A 58 -1.81 7.53 12.31
CA THR A 58 -1.23 6.84 11.16
C THR A 58 -0.79 5.41 11.52
N ALA A 59 -0.10 5.21 12.65
CA ALA A 59 0.36 3.89 13.09
C ALA A 59 -0.81 2.94 13.34
N ILE A 60 -1.83 3.40 14.05
CA ILE A 60 -3.01 2.59 14.37
C ILE A 60 -3.76 2.22 13.08
N PHE A 61 -3.99 3.19 12.18
CA PHE A 61 -4.65 2.91 10.92
C PHE A 61 -3.86 1.92 10.06
N ALA A 62 -2.55 2.14 9.89
CA ALA A 62 -1.70 1.25 9.10
C ALA A 62 -1.64 -0.18 9.66
N ALA A 63 -1.57 -0.31 11.00
CA ALA A 63 -1.59 -1.62 11.65
C ALA A 63 -2.92 -2.35 11.43
N ILE A 64 -4.05 -1.68 11.67
CA ILE A 64 -5.37 -2.28 11.47
C ILE A 64 -5.57 -2.64 10.00
N PHE A 65 -5.27 -1.72 9.08
CA PHE A 65 -5.39 -1.94 7.64
C PHE A 65 -4.55 -3.14 7.22
N SER A 66 -3.27 -3.20 7.59
CA SER A 66 -2.41 -4.32 7.21
C SER A 66 -2.85 -5.65 7.81
N ILE A 67 -3.23 -5.68 9.10
CA ILE A 67 -3.67 -6.92 9.75
C ILE A 67 -4.95 -7.48 9.12
N LEU A 68 -5.91 -6.61 8.79
CA LEU A 68 -7.21 -7.06 8.26
C LEU A 68 -7.19 -7.30 6.74
N MET A 69 -6.48 -6.45 5.98
CA MET A 69 -6.51 -6.51 4.51
C MET A 69 -5.41 -7.39 3.92
N THR A 70 -4.17 -7.30 4.41
CA THR A 70 -3.04 -8.04 3.81
C THR A 70 -3.28 -9.55 3.74
N PRO A 71 -3.76 -10.25 4.79
CA PRO A 71 -3.95 -11.70 4.69
C PRO A 71 -5.03 -12.06 3.67
N MET A 72 -6.10 -11.27 3.57
CA MET A 72 -7.16 -11.53 2.59
C MET A 72 -6.66 -11.34 1.17
N LEU A 73 -6.04 -10.18 0.90
CA LEU A 73 -5.57 -9.82 -0.44
C LEU A 73 -4.47 -10.77 -0.91
N ASP A 74 -3.46 -10.99 -0.07
CA ASP A 74 -2.30 -11.81 -0.44
C ASP A 74 -2.68 -13.29 -0.56
N TYR A 75 -3.56 -13.81 0.31
CA TYR A 75 -4.01 -15.19 0.19
C TYR A 75 -4.77 -15.41 -1.13
N VAL A 76 -5.71 -14.52 -1.49
CA VAL A 76 -6.42 -14.64 -2.78
C VAL A 76 -5.44 -14.50 -3.94
N ALA A 77 -4.49 -13.55 -3.85
CA ALA A 77 -3.48 -13.36 -4.87
C ALA A 77 -2.64 -14.63 -5.09
N VAL A 78 -2.10 -15.22 -4.02
CA VAL A 78 -1.25 -16.42 -4.10
C VAL A 78 -2.03 -17.63 -4.60
N VAL A 79 -3.25 -17.87 -4.08
CA VAL A 79 -4.08 -19.01 -4.51
C VAL A 79 -4.48 -18.91 -5.98
N ASN A 80 -4.67 -17.70 -6.50
CA ASN A 80 -4.96 -17.45 -7.91
C ASN A 80 -3.70 -17.28 -8.77
N GLY A 81 -2.51 -17.45 -8.19
CA GLY A 81 -1.24 -17.29 -8.89
C GLY A 81 -0.98 -15.87 -9.38
N VAL A 82 -1.64 -14.85 -8.82
CA VAL A 82 -1.45 -13.44 -9.19
C VAL A 82 0.02 -13.05 -9.04
N TRP A 83 0.61 -13.33 -7.88
CA TRP A 83 2.04 -13.17 -7.67
C TRP A 83 2.60 -14.24 -6.75
N VAL A 84 3.91 -14.39 -6.77
CA VAL A 84 4.65 -15.18 -5.81
C VAL A 84 5.69 -14.28 -5.17
N VAL A 85 5.77 -14.32 -3.84
CA VAL A 85 6.63 -13.46 -3.04
C VAL A 85 7.75 -14.31 -2.44
N SER A 86 8.98 -13.85 -2.60
CA SER A 86 10.16 -14.44 -1.97
C SER A 86 10.26 -13.99 -0.51
N THR A 87 10.61 -14.91 0.38
CA THR A 87 10.69 -14.68 1.82
C THR A 87 12.01 -15.19 2.38
N VAL A 88 12.56 -14.45 3.35
CA VAL A 88 13.71 -14.88 4.15
C VAL A 88 13.26 -15.57 5.43
N PHE A 89 11.98 -15.45 5.81
CA PHE A 89 11.42 -16.12 6.97
C PHE A 89 10.91 -17.52 6.63
N PRO A 90 11.03 -18.48 7.56
CA PRO A 90 10.46 -19.82 7.37
C PRO A 90 8.94 -19.85 7.57
N VAL A 91 8.34 -18.76 8.08
CA VAL A 91 6.93 -18.70 8.46
C VAL A 91 6.10 -18.09 7.34
N LYS A 92 5.09 -18.84 6.89
CA LYS A 92 4.01 -18.36 6.02
C LYS A 92 2.68 -18.52 6.73
N LEU A 93 1.91 -17.45 6.82
CA LEU A 93 0.54 -17.52 7.32
C LEU A 93 -0.32 -18.33 6.34
N PHE A 94 -1.11 -19.25 6.89
CA PHE A 94 -1.92 -20.20 6.12
C PHE A 94 -1.12 -21.00 5.08
N GLY A 95 0.19 -21.14 5.29
CA GLY A 95 1.10 -21.83 4.37
C GLY A 95 1.45 -21.07 3.08
N THR A 96 0.85 -19.90 2.85
CA THR A 96 0.96 -19.17 1.56
C THR A 96 1.58 -17.79 1.71
N THR A 97 1.07 -16.96 2.61
CA THR A 97 1.44 -15.53 2.73
C THR A 97 2.66 -15.34 3.63
N PRO A 98 3.79 -14.81 3.12
CA PRO A 98 4.96 -14.51 3.95
C PRO A 98 4.67 -13.46 5.02
N ALA A 99 5.30 -13.61 6.19
CA ALA A 99 5.17 -12.62 7.27
C ALA A 99 5.70 -11.22 6.85
N GLU A 100 6.67 -11.15 5.93
CA GLU A 100 7.16 -9.89 5.39
C GLU A 100 6.08 -9.05 4.71
N GLN A 101 5.02 -9.66 4.18
CA GLN A 101 3.94 -8.93 3.52
C GLN A 101 3.18 -8.02 4.48
N PHE A 102 3.06 -8.40 5.75
CA PHE A 102 2.47 -7.56 6.79
C PHE A 102 3.35 -6.37 7.12
N ILE A 103 4.66 -6.59 7.17
CA ILE A 103 5.63 -5.53 7.41
C ILE A 103 5.62 -4.56 6.23
N TRP A 104 5.62 -5.08 5.00
CA TRP A 104 5.51 -4.29 3.78
C TRP A 104 4.21 -3.49 3.76
N GLY A 105 3.06 -4.13 3.99
CA GLY A 105 1.74 -3.48 4.00
C GLY A 105 1.65 -2.40 5.07
N PHE A 106 2.13 -2.67 6.28
CA PHE A 106 2.20 -1.68 7.36
C PHE A 106 3.02 -0.46 6.95
N PHE A 107 4.27 -0.64 6.51
CA PHE A 107 5.14 0.49 6.19
C PHE A 107 4.69 1.25 4.94
N PHE A 108 4.14 0.56 3.95
CA PHE A 108 3.56 1.21 2.78
C PHE A 108 2.37 2.11 3.15
N VAL A 109 1.38 1.58 3.89
CA VAL A 109 0.21 2.35 4.33
C VAL A 109 0.62 3.46 5.30
N TYR A 110 1.53 3.17 6.23
CA TYR A 110 2.04 4.15 7.18
C TYR A 110 2.72 5.31 6.43
N PHE A 111 3.61 5.00 5.49
CA PHE A 111 4.33 6.02 4.75
C PHE A 111 3.39 6.91 3.95
N LEU A 112 2.43 6.29 3.26
CA LEU A 112 1.40 6.98 2.50
C LEU A 112 0.60 7.96 3.37
N VAL A 113 0.11 7.48 4.50
CA VAL A 113 -0.72 8.32 5.38
C VAL A 113 0.13 9.41 6.04
N ILE A 114 1.34 9.13 6.53
CA ILE A 114 2.16 10.15 7.19
C ILE A 114 2.67 11.20 6.18
N PHE A 115 2.88 10.81 4.93
CA PHE A 115 3.15 11.72 3.82
C PHE A 115 1.96 12.65 3.56
N TYR A 116 0.77 12.08 3.45
CA TYR A 116 -0.46 12.84 3.25
C TYR A 116 -0.69 13.86 4.40
N GLU A 117 -0.54 13.40 5.63
CA GLU A 117 -0.61 14.20 6.85
C GLU A 117 0.42 15.33 6.88
N HIS A 118 1.65 15.07 6.44
CA HIS A 118 2.70 16.08 6.49
C HIS A 118 2.48 17.21 5.46
N PHE A 119 2.04 16.87 4.24
CA PHE A 119 1.98 17.84 3.14
C PHE A 119 0.60 18.48 2.95
N PHE A 120 -0.47 17.75 3.24
CA PHE A 120 -1.82 18.11 2.81
C PHE A 120 -2.82 18.26 3.93
N ASP A 121 -2.67 17.53 5.04
CA ASP A 121 -3.41 17.83 6.26
C ASP A 121 -2.63 18.87 7.10
N LYS A 122 -3.30 19.96 7.46
CA LYS A 122 -2.74 20.98 8.34
C LYS A 122 -3.31 20.88 9.75
N SER A 123 -4.26 19.97 9.97
CA SER A 123 -4.85 19.74 11.26
C SER A 123 -3.76 19.19 12.19
N LYS A 124 -3.49 19.89 13.29
CA LYS A 124 -2.69 19.32 14.39
C LYS A 124 -3.52 18.38 15.26
N ASN A 125 -4.61 17.84 14.71
CA ASN A 125 -5.56 17.08 15.47
C ASN A 125 -5.07 15.63 15.59
N GLU A 126 -4.56 15.30 16.76
CA GLU A 126 -4.13 13.94 17.09
C GLU A 126 -5.31 12.99 17.33
N LYS A 127 -6.54 13.51 17.34
CA LYS A 127 -7.73 12.72 17.65
C LYS A 127 -8.09 11.83 16.48
N ILE A 128 -8.15 10.54 16.77
CA ILE A 128 -8.68 9.51 15.87
C ILE A 128 -10.21 9.64 15.84
N ASN A 129 -10.79 9.67 14.64
CA ASN A 129 -12.24 9.73 14.49
C ASN A 129 -12.90 8.45 15.05
N PRO A 130 -13.99 8.54 15.84
CA PRO A 130 -14.71 7.37 16.35
C PRO A 130 -15.19 6.40 15.25
N ARG A 131 -15.32 6.88 14.01
CA ARG A 131 -15.65 6.05 12.84
C ARG A 131 -14.65 4.94 12.57
N LEU A 132 -13.42 5.01 13.08
CA LEU A 132 -12.45 3.92 12.98
C LEU A 132 -13.00 2.62 13.58
N LYS A 133 -13.87 2.70 14.60
CA LYS A 133 -14.56 1.52 15.14
C LYS A 133 -15.38 0.80 14.06
N ASN A 134 -16.05 1.54 13.18
CA ASN A 134 -16.84 0.96 12.10
C ASN A 134 -15.94 0.28 11.07
N PHE A 135 -14.80 0.88 10.74
CA PHE A 135 -13.79 0.24 9.88
C PHE A 135 -13.35 -1.09 10.47
N VAL A 136 -12.94 -1.11 11.74
CA VAL A 136 -12.53 -2.34 12.43
C VAL A 136 -13.63 -3.39 12.40
N ILE A 137 -14.88 -3.03 12.72
CA ILE A 137 -16.00 -3.98 12.73
C ILE A 137 -16.25 -4.55 11.33
N VAL A 138 -16.40 -3.69 10.31
CA VAL A 138 -16.72 -4.12 8.95
C VAL A 138 -15.61 -5.02 8.40
N PHE A 139 -14.35 -4.60 8.53
CA PHE A 139 -13.23 -5.38 8.02
C PHE A 139 -12.97 -6.63 8.85
N THR A 140 -13.22 -6.65 10.16
CA THR A 140 -13.16 -7.88 10.95
C THR A 140 -14.22 -8.88 10.50
N ILE A 141 -15.46 -8.45 10.28
CA ILE A 141 -16.53 -9.32 9.77
C ILE A 141 -16.16 -9.86 8.39
N LEU A 142 -15.61 -9.00 7.52
CA LEU A 142 -15.17 -9.38 6.19
C LEU A 142 -14.01 -10.40 6.25
N SER A 143 -13.00 -10.16 7.09
CA SER A 143 -11.88 -11.09 7.32
C SER A 143 -12.34 -12.43 7.89
N LEU A 144 -13.24 -12.43 8.88
CA LEU A 144 -13.77 -13.66 9.45
C LEU A 144 -14.62 -14.44 8.42
N SER A 145 -15.44 -13.74 7.64
CA SER A 145 -16.23 -14.37 6.56
C SER A 145 -15.33 -14.96 5.49
N PHE A 146 -14.26 -14.26 5.12
CA PHE A 146 -13.24 -14.76 4.22
C PHE A 146 -12.57 -16.03 4.76
N LEU A 147 -12.10 -16.00 6.02
CA LEU A 147 -11.48 -17.16 6.65
C LEU A 147 -12.45 -18.35 6.70
N PHE A 148 -13.73 -18.10 7.05
CA PHE A 148 -14.76 -19.13 7.06
C PHE A 148 -14.93 -19.80 5.68
N VAL A 149 -14.98 -19.01 4.59
CA VAL A 149 -15.04 -19.55 3.21
C VAL A 149 -13.79 -20.38 2.89
N VAL A 150 -12.61 -19.87 3.23
CA VAL A 150 -11.34 -20.56 2.99
C VAL A 150 -11.27 -21.91 3.73
N PHE A 151 -11.76 -21.98 4.97
CA PHE A 151 -11.77 -23.22 5.76
C PHE A 151 -12.80 -24.25 5.28
N ILE A 152 -13.93 -23.82 4.70
CA ILE A 152 -14.95 -24.73 4.19
C ILE A 152 -14.58 -25.27 2.81
N ASN A 153 -14.21 -24.39 1.89
CA ASN A 153 -13.87 -24.78 0.53
C ASN A 153 -12.96 -23.71 -0.12
N PRO A 154 -11.62 -23.91 -0.10
CA PRO A 154 -10.68 -22.94 -0.65
C PRO A 154 -10.78 -22.81 -2.18
N ASN A 155 -11.49 -23.70 -2.89
CA ASN A 155 -11.68 -23.56 -4.33
C ASN A 155 -12.68 -22.45 -4.68
N ILE A 156 -13.53 -22.00 -3.75
CA ILE A 156 -14.50 -20.92 -3.97
C ILE A 156 -13.79 -19.59 -4.29
N ILE A 157 -12.58 -19.39 -3.75
CA ILE A 157 -11.80 -18.17 -3.94
C ILE A 157 -10.90 -18.22 -5.19
N GLN A 158 -10.96 -19.28 -5.99
CA GLN A 158 -10.30 -19.34 -7.29
C GLN A 158 -11.15 -18.60 -8.31
N ILE A 159 -10.81 -17.34 -8.55
CA ILE A 159 -11.58 -16.37 -9.33
C ILE A 159 -10.74 -15.93 -10.53
N GLU A 160 -11.30 -16.05 -11.72
CA GLU A 160 -10.64 -15.51 -12.91
C GLU A 160 -10.50 -13.99 -12.81
N TYR A 161 -9.31 -13.47 -13.13
CA TYR A 161 -8.99 -12.04 -12.96
C TYR A 161 -9.20 -11.57 -11.51
N ALA A 162 -8.90 -12.43 -10.52
CA ALA A 162 -9.06 -12.11 -9.09
C ALA A 162 -8.47 -10.76 -8.70
N TYR A 163 -7.28 -10.43 -9.24
CA TYR A 163 -6.61 -9.17 -8.94
C TYR A 163 -7.44 -7.95 -9.38
N PHE A 164 -7.99 -8.00 -10.60
CA PHE A 164 -8.86 -6.95 -11.11
C PHE A 164 -10.11 -6.80 -10.23
N TRP A 165 -10.83 -7.90 -9.96
CA TRP A 165 -12.09 -7.82 -9.21
C TRP A 165 -11.92 -7.31 -7.79
N ILE A 166 -10.87 -7.75 -7.10
CA ILE A 166 -10.57 -7.29 -5.75
C ILE A 166 -10.29 -5.79 -5.75
N ALA A 167 -9.36 -5.33 -6.59
CA ALA A 167 -8.98 -3.92 -6.62
C ALA A 167 -10.12 -3.03 -7.15
N PHE A 168 -10.95 -3.55 -8.04
CA PHE A 168 -12.11 -2.84 -8.55
C PHE A 168 -13.19 -2.66 -7.46
N ILE A 169 -13.56 -3.73 -6.75
CA ILE A 169 -14.63 -3.71 -5.74
C ILE A 169 -14.18 -2.96 -4.48
N PHE A 170 -13.04 -3.35 -3.91
CA PHE A 170 -12.53 -2.80 -2.63
C PHE A 170 -11.62 -1.59 -2.80
N GLY A 171 -11.62 -0.96 -3.98
CA GLY A 171 -10.73 0.15 -4.26
C GLY A 171 -11.35 1.13 -5.22
N PHE A 172 -11.56 0.73 -6.48
CA PHE A 172 -12.00 1.62 -7.54
C PHE A 172 -13.39 2.20 -7.25
N ILE A 173 -14.38 1.34 -6.98
CA ILE A 173 -15.76 1.77 -6.72
C ILE A 173 -15.80 2.73 -5.54
N GLU A 174 -15.14 2.36 -4.43
CA GLU A 174 -15.14 3.16 -3.21
C GLU A 174 -14.46 4.52 -3.41
N LEU A 175 -13.35 4.56 -4.13
CA LEU A 175 -12.66 5.81 -4.48
C LEU A 175 -13.56 6.74 -5.29
N ILE A 176 -14.22 6.23 -6.32
CA ILE A 176 -15.11 7.04 -7.17
C ILE A 176 -16.28 7.56 -6.34
N LEU A 177 -16.98 6.70 -5.61
CA LEU A 177 -18.11 7.11 -4.76
C LEU A 177 -17.69 8.15 -3.73
N PHE A 178 -16.53 7.97 -3.10
CA PHE A 178 -16.00 8.91 -2.12
C PHE A 178 -15.69 10.28 -2.73
N LEU A 179 -14.99 10.33 -3.87
CA LEU A 179 -14.62 11.60 -4.51
C LEU A 179 -15.81 12.31 -5.18
N LEU A 180 -16.87 11.60 -5.55
CA LEU A 180 -18.14 12.21 -5.95
C LEU A 180 -18.80 12.97 -4.79
N VAL A 181 -18.68 12.46 -3.56
CA VAL A 181 -19.23 13.09 -2.35
C VAL A 181 -18.30 14.17 -1.78
N TYR A 182 -16.97 13.96 -1.86
CA TYR A 182 -15.95 14.87 -1.30
C TYR A 182 -14.96 15.36 -2.38
N PRO A 183 -15.41 16.09 -3.41
CA PRO A 183 -14.57 16.49 -4.55
C PRO A 183 -13.43 17.44 -4.17
N GLY A 184 -13.53 18.14 -3.03
CA GLY A 184 -12.47 19.02 -2.52
C GLY A 184 -11.16 18.28 -2.21
N LEU A 185 -11.22 16.97 -1.95
CA LEU A 185 -10.06 16.13 -1.66
C LEU A 185 -9.30 15.69 -2.92
N LEU A 186 -9.89 15.83 -4.11
CA LEU A 186 -9.31 15.37 -5.38
C LEU A 186 -7.89 15.91 -5.61
N SER A 187 -7.65 17.20 -5.31
CA SER A 187 -6.33 17.80 -5.50
C SER A 187 -5.27 17.19 -4.57
N LYS A 188 -5.63 16.90 -3.32
CA LYS A 188 -4.70 16.30 -2.34
C LYS A 188 -4.41 14.84 -2.70
N PHE A 189 -5.43 14.11 -3.12
CA PHE A 189 -5.31 12.72 -3.56
C PHE A 189 -4.43 12.63 -4.80
N PHE A 190 -4.71 13.45 -5.81
CA PHE A 190 -3.93 13.48 -7.05
C PHE A 190 -2.44 13.78 -6.82
N LYS A 191 -2.12 14.79 -5.99
CA LYS A 191 -0.73 15.12 -5.65
C LYS A 191 -0.02 13.99 -4.90
N THR A 192 -0.74 13.32 -3.98
CA THR A 192 -0.20 12.16 -3.26
C THR A 192 0.04 10.99 -4.23
N THR A 193 -0.92 10.70 -5.10
CA THR A 193 -0.81 9.68 -6.14
C THR A 193 0.38 9.93 -7.06
N ILE A 194 0.65 11.15 -7.51
CA ILE A 194 1.81 11.43 -8.39
C ILE A 194 3.13 11.02 -7.71
N TYR A 195 3.29 11.36 -6.44
CA TYR A 195 4.49 10.98 -5.68
C TYR A 195 4.58 9.45 -5.55
N PHE A 196 3.48 8.81 -5.11
CA PHE A 196 3.46 7.36 -4.90
C PHE A 196 3.53 6.55 -6.20
N PHE A 197 3.09 7.10 -7.33
CA PHE A 197 3.29 6.50 -8.66
C PHE A 197 4.80 6.38 -8.97
N SER A 198 5.56 7.46 -8.74
CA SER A 198 7.01 7.47 -8.98
C SER A 198 7.73 6.49 -8.03
N LEU A 199 7.30 6.44 -6.77
CA LEU A 199 7.78 5.47 -5.80
C LEU A 199 7.47 4.03 -6.22
N ALA A 200 6.23 3.74 -6.63
CA ALA A 200 5.79 2.42 -7.06
C ALA A 200 6.58 1.91 -8.27
N VAL A 201 6.88 2.78 -9.25
CA VAL A 201 7.75 2.40 -10.38
C VAL A 201 9.14 1.93 -9.91
N LEU A 202 9.76 2.63 -8.95
CA LEU A 202 11.07 2.26 -8.43
C LEU A 202 11.02 0.99 -7.57
N VAL A 203 9.99 0.85 -6.75
CA VAL A 203 9.74 -0.34 -5.92
C VAL A 203 9.51 -1.56 -6.81
N GLU A 204 8.65 -1.47 -7.81
CA GLU A 204 8.36 -2.55 -8.76
C GLU A 204 9.59 -2.93 -9.55
N PHE A 205 10.30 -1.95 -10.12
CA PHE A 205 11.52 -2.21 -10.86
C PHE A 205 12.55 -2.96 -10.01
N THR A 206 12.75 -2.51 -8.78
CA THR A 206 13.71 -3.12 -7.84
C THR A 206 13.25 -4.52 -7.42
N GLY A 207 11.96 -4.66 -7.08
CA GLY A 207 11.36 -5.91 -6.64
C GLY A 207 11.44 -7.00 -7.70
N LEU A 208 11.08 -6.69 -8.94
CA LEU A 208 11.18 -7.62 -10.06
C LEU A 208 12.64 -7.95 -10.42
N LYS A 209 13.57 -6.98 -10.38
CA LYS A 209 15.00 -7.24 -10.67
C LYS A 209 15.66 -8.12 -9.62
N LEU A 210 15.25 -8.01 -8.36
CA LEU A 210 15.79 -8.79 -7.24
C LEU A 210 14.95 -10.03 -6.90
N ASN A 211 13.92 -10.32 -7.69
CA ASN A 211 12.96 -11.41 -7.44
C ASN A 211 12.32 -11.36 -6.04
N HIS A 212 12.05 -10.16 -5.51
CA HIS A 212 11.26 -10.01 -4.29
C HIS A 212 9.84 -10.55 -4.50
N TRP A 213 9.29 -10.30 -5.69
CA TRP A 213 8.11 -10.98 -6.22
C TRP A 213 8.22 -11.14 -7.73
N PHE A 214 7.35 -11.97 -8.29
CA PHE A 214 7.18 -12.13 -9.73
C PHE A 214 5.74 -12.54 -10.05
N PHE A 215 5.33 -12.29 -11.29
CA PHE A 215 4.01 -12.64 -11.82
C PHE A 215 4.10 -13.93 -12.66
N PRO A 216 3.49 -15.03 -12.24
CA PRO A 216 3.42 -16.26 -13.02
C PRO A 216 2.77 -16.06 -14.39
N LYS A 217 3.33 -16.70 -15.43
CA LYS A 217 2.83 -16.56 -16.82
C LYS A 217 1.50 -17.25 -17.10
N ASN A 218 1.14 -18.23 -16.27
CA ASN A 218 -0.08 -19.03 -16.40
C ASN A 218 -1.31 -18.38 -15.76
N THR A 219 -1.17 -17.17 -15.20
CA THR A 219 -2.25 -16.46 -14.53
C THR A 219 -3.05 -15.60 -15.49
N LYS A 220 -4.36 -15.52 -15.25
CA LYS A 220 -5.28 -14.73 -16.07
C LYS A 220 -5.24 -13.26 -15.66
N PHE A 221 -4.60 -12.45 -16.49
CA PHE A 221 -4.57 -10.99 -16.44
C PHE A 221 -5.25 -10.41 -17.68
N ILE A 222 -5.84 -9.23 -17.57
CA ILE A 222 -6.45 -8.49 -18.68
C ILE A 222 -5.39 -8.19 -19.76
N GLY A 223 -4.17 -7.89 -19.32
CA GLY A 223 -3.06 -7.60 -20.22
C GLY A 223 -1.74 -7.49 -19.50
N TRP A 224 -0.68 -7.20 -20.27
CA TRP A 224 0.67 -7.02 -19.76
C TRP A 224 1.21 -5.65 -20.19
N VAL A 225 1.88 -4.99 -19.27
CA VAL A 225 2.59 -3.72 -19.49
C VAL A 225 4.09 -4.00 -19.44
N GLY A 226 4.85 -3.36 -20.34
CA GLY A 226 6.30 -3.47 -20.40
C GLY A 226 6.95 -2.13 -20.04
N LEU A 227 7.90 -2.14 -19.09
CA LEU A 227 8.65 -0.95 -18.69
C LEU A 227 10.11 -1.34 -18.38
N PHE A 228 11.09 -0.64 -18.97
CA PHE A 228 12.53 -0.89 -18.79
C PHE A 228 12.96 -2.37 -18.99
N GLY A 229 12.30 -3.07 -19.92
CA GLY A 229 12.56 -4.48 -20.20
C GLY A 229 11.95 -5.46 -19.18
N LEU A 230 11.22 -4.97 -18.17
CA LEU A 230 10.41 -5.78 -17.26
C LEU A 230 8.96 -5.83 -17.75
N LYS A 231 8.25 -6.88 -17.35
CA LYS A 231 6.83 -7.06 -17.64
C LYS A 231 6.06 -7.34 -16.36
N PHE A 232 4.91 -6.71 -16.22
CA PHE A 232 3.97 -6.91 -15.12
C PHE A 232 2.54 -6.77 -15.65
N PRO A 233 1.53 -7.27 -14.93
CA PRO A 233 0.13 -7.19 -15.32
C PRO A 233 -0.34 -5.74 -15.50
N PHE A 234 -1.31 -5.55 -16.39
CA PHE A 234 -1.99 -4.26 -16.53
C PHE A 234 -2.69 -3.83 -15.22
N GLU A 235 -3.22 -4.79 -14.47
CA GLU A 235 -3.83 -4.60 -13.16
C GLU A 235 -2.84 -4.03 -12.15
N GLU A 236 -1.57 -4.47 -12.17
CA GLU A 236 -0.52 -3.91 -11.33
C GLU A 236 -0.27 -2.43 -11.68
N PHE A 237 -0.16 -2.13 -12.98
CA PHE A 237 -0.02 -0.76 -13.42
C PHE A 237 -1.21 0.12 -12.99
N LEU A 238 -2.43 -0.32 -13.26
CA LEU A 238 -3.63 0.46 -12.98
C LEU A 238 -3.87 0.60 -11.48
N PHE A 239 -3.92 -0.52 -10.75
CA PHE A 239 -4.33 -0.50 -9.36
C PHE A 239 -3.18 -0.17 -8.44
N TYR A 240 -2.01 -0.81 -8.56
CA TYR A 240 -0.88 -0.54 -7.67
C TYR A 240 -0.24 0.82 -7.96
N PHE A 241 0.09 1.13 -9.22
CA PHE A 241 0.86 2.35 -9.50
C PHE A 241 -0.03 3.61 -9.49
N VAL A 242 -1.19 3.53 -10.15
CA VAL A 242 -2.02 4.72 -10.42
C VAL A 242 -3.03 4.98 -9.31
N MET A 243 -3.59 3.94 -8.67
CA MET A 243 -4.79 4.13 -7.85
C MET A 243 -4.64 3.82 -6.37
N LEU A 244 -3.73 2.91 -6.00
CA LEU A 244 -3.68 2.38 -4.64
C LEU A 244 -3.48 3.47 -3.58
N ALA A 245 -2.67 4.49 -3.91
CA ALA A 245 -2.46 5.63 -3.04
C ALA A 245 -3.79 6.33 -2.69
N ALA A 246 -4.58 6.66 -3.71
CA ALA A 246 -5.87 7.31 -3.55
C ALA A 246 -6.92 6.38 -2.89
N MET A 247 -6.91 5.08 -3.22
CA MET A 247 -7.81 4.08 -2.62
C MET A 247 -7.60 3.98 -1.10
N ILE A 248 -6.34 3.92 -0.64
CA ILE A 248 -6.03 3.88 0.79
C ILE A 248 -6.43 5.19 1.47
N LEU A 249 -6.20 6.34 0.82
CA LEU A 249 -6.61 7.63 1.36
C LEU A 249 -8.14 7.75 1.51
N THR A 250 -8.93 7.13 0.64
CA THR A 250 -10.39 7.07 0.80
C THR A 250 -10.77 6.43 2.14
N TYR A 251 -10.18 5.29 2.49
CA TYR A 251 -10.43 4.64 3.79
C TYR A 251 -9.94 5.51 4.95
N TYR A 252 -8.77 6.10 4.82
CA TYR A 252 -8.19 6.95 5.86
C TYR A 252 -9.07 8.17 6.15
N GLU A 253 -9.42 8.96 5.13
CA GLU A 253 -10.27 10.15 5.25
C GLU A 253 -11.68 9.81 5.75
N PHE A 254 -12.24 8.70 5.27
CA PHE A 254 -13.58 8.32 5.66
C PHE A 254 -13.65 7.82 7.11
N PHE A 255 -12.69 7.03 7.58
CA PHE A 255 -12.79 6.36 8.88
C PHE A 255 -11.94 6.97 9.98
N VAL A 256 -10.82 7.60 9.66
CA VAL A 256 -9.85 8.10 10.64
C VAL A 256 -9.82 9.61 10.72
N ASP A 257 -9.97 10.30 9.59
CA ASP A 257 -9.84 11.76 9.52
C ASP A 257 -11.19 12.50 9.48
N ASP A 258 -11.16 13.78 9.12
CA ASP A 258 -12.30 14.70 9.14
C ASP A 258 -12.95 14.99 7.77
N ARG A 259 -12.37 14.47 6.66
CA ARG A 259 -12.85 14.64 5.27
C ARG A 259 -12.70 16.05 4.72
N LYS A 260 -11.64 16.77 5.09
CA LYS A 260 -11.36 18.15 4.64
C LYS A 260 -10.02 18.30 3.97
#